data_AF-A0A9E2MIE3-F1
#
_entry.id   AF-A0A9E2MIE3-F1
#
_cell.length_a   1.000
_cell.length_b   1.000
_cell.length_c   1.000
_cell.angle_alpha   90.00
_cell.angle_beta   90.00
_cell.angle_gamma   90.00
#
_symmetry.space_group_name_H-M   'P 1'
#
loop_
_entity.id
_entity.type
_entity.pdbx_description
1 polymer ?
#
loop_
_entity_poly.entity_id
_entity_poly.type
_entity_poly.pdbx_seq_one_letter_code
_entity_poly.pdbx_strand_id
1 'polypeptide(L)'
;MSELILGPIVGGLTGTQTYIWGRTDGPATLHAWMGHQPDLSDAELKGTSPLTLDSGYTGVVVVAGLTPATHYHYAVTLNDAPPPPAEAPYPEFATFPSEGVRQSFSFVFGSCFCPEDENGGEIFYRIESLRQRRAADPKRALRFMLLIGDQIYADDFKHNGLGNKGAVTLQNYRDVYQYTWSRPPFRRLLTNMPAFMTLDDHEVDDDWTWIDFERTRPIIPWWDRLARWWNKRPEEEYRISKGRVQDALKAYWEHQGMHARGYVDLLAFDPERGRNEMKPGDETSYAYAFDYGAAAFFVLDTRTRRVKKNWRQRTMLGEGQWEALEKWLLETKDTHPVKFIITSCALLFQMWADIP
;
A
#
# COMPACT_ATOMS: atom_id res chain seq x y z
N MET A 1 -20.82 -5.16 19.36
CA MET A 1 -19.47 -5.75 19.23
C MET A 1 -18.89 -5.19 17.95
N SER A 2 -17.61 -4.83 17.93
CA SER A 2 -16.98 -4.30 16.72
C SER A 2 -16.92 -5.38 15.64
N GLU A 3 -16.94 -4.98 14.37
CA GLU A 3 -16.88 -5.87 13.22
C GLU A 3 -15.67 -5.53 12.32
N LEU A 4 -15.11 -6.54 11.64
CA LEU A 4 -14.00 -6.36 10.71
C LEU A 4 -14.53 -5.77 9.39
N ILE A 5 -14.40 -4.45 9.23
CA ILE A 5 -14.92 -3.74 8.07
C ILE A 5 -13.95 -3.70 6.89
N LEU A 6 -12.63 -3.79 7.10
CA LEU A 6 -11.62 -3.95 6.04
C LEU A 6 -10.61 -5.03 6.36
N GLY A 7 -10.10 -5.65 5.29
CA GLY A 7 -9.19 -6.79 5.36
C GLY A 7 -9.89 -8.13 5.59
N PRO A 8 -9.13 -9.18 5.94
CA PRO A 8 -7.70 -9.12 6.19
C PRO A 8 -6.88 -8.95 4.89
N ILE A 9 -5.73 -8.28 4.99
CA ILE A 9 -4.77 -8.11 3.88
C ILE A 9 -3.41 -8.67 4.29
N VAL A 10 -2.80 -9.44 3.38
CA VAL A 10 -1.43 -9.95 3.51
C VAL A 10 -0.45 -8.94 2.92
N GLY A 11 0.35 -8.30 3.77
CA GLY A 11 1.39 -7.35 3.38
C GLY A 11 2.78 -7.81 3.85
N GLY A 12 3.81 -7.13 3.36
CA GLY A 12 5.19 -7.26 3.88
C GLY A 12 5.73 -8.70 3.87
N LEU A 13 5.23 -9.53 2.95
CA LEU A 13 5.53 -10.95 2.90
C LEU A 13 7.01 -11.17 2.53
N THR A 14 7.68 -12.02 3.28
CA THR A 14 9.02 -12.52 2.96
C THR A 14 9.04 -14.05 3.04
N GLY A 15 10.23 -14.67 3.07
CA GLY A 15 10.33 -16.09 3.36
C GLY A 15 10.03 -16.45 4.81
N THR A 16 10.18 -15.52 5.74
CA THR A 16 10.15 -15.84 7.18
C THR A 16 9.12 -15.04 7.97
N GLN A 17 8.36 -14.17 7.32
CA GLN A 17 7.32 -13.40 7.98
C GLN A 17 6.25 -12.89 7.02
N THR A 18 5.18 -12.36 7.58
CA THR A 18 4.20 -11.53 6.89
C THR A 18 3.51 -10.59 7.88
N TYR A 19 2.84 -9.58 7.34
CA TYR A 19 2.00 -8.66 8.09
C TYR A 19 0.54 -8.92 7.72
N ILE A 20 -0.30 -9.12 8.73
CA ILE A 20 -1.73 -9.31 8.56
C ILE A 20 -2.43 -8.04 9.05
N TRP A 21 -3.00 -7.28 8.11
CA TRP A 21 -3.66 -6.01 8.39
C TRP A 21 -5.19 -6.15 8.41
N GLY A 22 -5.85 -5.37 9.26
CA GLY A 22 -7.31 -5.25 9.29
C GLY A 22 -7.78 -3.93 9.88
N ARG A 23 -9.06 -3.60 9.66
CA ARG A 23 -9.74 -2.43 10.25
C ARG A 23 -11.12 -2.80 10.78
N THR A 24 -11.50 -2.24 11.92
CA THR A 24 -12.83 -2.40 12.51
C THR A 24 -13.63 -1.09 12.53
N ASP A 25 -14.94 -1.18 12.81
CA ASP A 25 -15.84 -0.04 13.01
C ASP A 25 -15.76 0.60 14.40
N GLY A 26 -14.99 0.00 15.32
CA GLY A 26 -14.73 0.50 16.66
C GLY A 26 -13.53 -0.17 17.31
N PRO A 27 -13.20 0.17 18.58
CA PRO A 27 -12.06 -0.44 19.28
C PRO A 27 -12.15 -1.97 19.33
N ALA A 28 -11.05 -2.65 19.08
CA ALA A 28 -10.96 -4.12 19.11
C ALA A 28 -9.49 -4.58 19.19
N THR A 29 -9.27 -5.88 19.21
CA THR A 29 -7.94 -6.50 19.07
C THR A 29 -7.99 -7.53 17.96
N LEU A 30 -7.11 -7.40 16.96
CA LEU A 30 -6.92 -8.44 15.95
C LEU A 30 -6.14 -9.60 16.56
N HIS A 31 -6.55 -10.83 16.25
CA HIS A 31 -5.84 -12.07 16.58
C HIS A 31 -5.58 -12.81 15.27
N ALA A 32 -4.32 -12.99 14.90
CA ALA A 32 -3.96 -13.70 13.67
C ALA A 32 -3.66 -15.17 13.99
N TRP A 33 -4.45 -16.06 13.39
CA TRP A 33 -4.33 -17.50 13.50
C TRP A 33 -3.72 -18.06 12.22
N MET A 34 -2.81 -19.03 12.34
CA MET A 34 -2.15 -19.61 11.18
C MET A 34 -1.89 -21.10 11.38
N GLY A 35 -2.14 -21.88 10.33
CA GLY A 35 -1.94 -23.33 10.29
C GLY A 35 -1.64 -23.81 8.88
N HIS A 36 -1.45 -25.11 8.71
CA HIS A 36 -1.21 -25.74 7.42
C HIS A 36 -2.47 -26.39 6.84
N GLN A 37 -3.49 -26.66 7.67
CA GLN A 37 -4.74 -27.24 7.19
C GLN A 37 -5.70 -26.16 6.68
N PRO A 38 -6.46 -26.43 5.60
CA PRO A 38 -7.43 -25.48 5.04
C PRO A 38 -8.59 -25.16 5.97
N ASP A 39 -8.84 -26.01 6.96
CA ASP A 39 -9.86 -25.82 8.00
C ASP A 39 -9.32 -25.19 9.28
N LEU A 40 -8.02 -24.89 9.34
CA LEU A 40 -7.35 -24.33 10.51
C LEU A 40 -7.52 -25.17 11.79
N SER A 41 -7.73 -26.48 11.64
CA SER A 41 -7.74 -27.43 12.76
C SER A 41 -6.42 -27.50 13.52
N ASP A 42 -5.31 -27.11 12.87
CA ASP A 42 -3.97 -27.01 13.43
C ASP A 42 -3.52 -25.56 13.70
N ALA A 43 -4.45 -24.60 13.74
CA ALA A 43 -4.11 -23.20 13.87
C ALA A 43 -3.50 -22.84 15.22
N GLU A 44 -2.44 -22.03 15.17
CA GLU A 44 -1.82 -21.41 16.31
C GLU A 44 -2.00 -19.89 16.26
N LEU A 45 -2.20 -19.26 17.41
CA LEU A 45 -2.17 -17.81 17.52
C LEU A 45 -0.75 -17.32 17.28
N LYS A 46 -0.55 -16.53 16.21
CA LYS A 46 0.77 -15.99 15.84
C LYS A 46 1.03 -14.59 16.38
N GLY A 47 -0.02 -13.86 16.78
CA GLY A 47 0.12 -12.56 17.40
C GLY A 47 -1.19 -11.79 17.44
N THR A 48 -1.12 -10.60 18.05
CA THR A 48 -2.26 -9.70 18.21
C THR A 48 -1.91 -8.25 17.90
N SER A 49 -2.90 -7.44 17.55
CA SER A 49 -2.71 -6.00 17.32
C SER A 49 -3.91 -5.21 17.85
N PRO A 50 -3.71 -4.23 18.76
CA PRO A 50 -4.81 -3.40 19.24
C PRO A 50 -5.26 -2.40 18.17
N LEU A 51 -6.57 -2.21 18.06
CA LEU A 51 -7.21 -1.26 17.15
C LEU A 51 -7.75 -0.09 17.96
N THR A 52 -7.14 1.09 17.80
CA THR A 52 -7.45 2.29 18.58
C THR A 52 -7.97 3.42 17.70
N LEU A 53 -8.57 4.45 18.32
CA LEU A 53 -9.09 5.60 17.60
C LEU A 53 -7.96 6.36 16.85
N ASP A 54 -6.76 6.40 17.42
CA ASP A 54 -5.63 7.15 16.87
C ASP A 54 -5.19 6.64 15.49
N SER A 55 -5.28 5.33 15.26
CA SER A 55 -5.03 4.67 13.96
C SER A 55 -6.27 4.53 13.08
N GLY A 56 -7.42 5.08 13.49
CA GLY A 56 -8.68 4.89 12.75
C GLY A 56 -9.19 3.46 12.82
N TYR A 57 -8.88 2.77 13.91
CA TYR A 57 -9.17 1.36 14.16
C TYR A 57 -8.51 0.41 13.15
N THR A 58 -7.38 0.80 12.56
CA THR A 58 -6.52 -0.10 11.77
C THR A 58 -5.41 -0.68 12.63
N GLY A 59 -4.91 -1.85 12.25
CA GLY A 59 -3.81 -2.51 12.94
C GLY A 59 -3.17 -3.60 12.10
N VAL A 60 -1.95 -3.95 12.50
CA VAL A 60 -1.10 -4.93 11.83
C VAL A 60 -0.62 -5.95 12.85
N VAL A 61 -0.90 -7.22 12.58
CA VAL A 61 -0.27 -8.33 13.29
C VAL A 61 0.99 -8.73 12.53
N VAL A 62 2.15 -8.62 13.18
CA VAL A 62 3.43 -9.09 12.62
C VAL A 62 3.58 -10.57 12.93
N VAL A 63 3.56 -11.41 11.89
CA VAL A 63 3.76 -12.85 12.01
C VAL A 63 5.18 -13.18 11.56
N ALA A 64 6.03 -13.64 12.47
CA ALA A 64 7.42 -13.99 12.20
C ALA A 64 7.68 -15.50 12.41
N GLY A 65 8.88 -15.96 12.05
CA GLY A 65 9.29 -17.35 12.23
C GLY A 65 8.64 -18.33 11.24
N LEU A 66 8.15 -17.83 10.10
CA LEU A 66 7.63 -18.67 9.04
C LEU A 66 8.76 -19.41 8.33
N THR A 67 8.41 -20.57 7.76
CA THR A 67 9.32 -21.34 6.90
C THR A 67 9.24 -20.78 5.47
N PRO A 68 10.37 -20.52 4.79
CA PRO A 68 10.39 -20.12 3.38
C PRO A 68 9.70 -21.13 2.45
N ALA A 69 9.21 -20.65 1.31
CA ALA A 69 8.56 -21.47 0.28
C ALA A 69 7.43 -22.40 0.80
N THR A 70 6.70 -21.97 1.84
CA THR A 70 5.73 -22.81 2.56
C THR A 70 4.34 -22.21 2.45
N HIS A 71 3.35 -23.08 2.27
CA HIS A 71 1.93 -22.71 2.21
C HIS A 71 1.33 -22.64 3.62
N TYR A 72 0.56 -21.60 3.88
CA TYR A 72 -0.16 -21.37 5.13
C TYR A 72 -1.60 -20.97 4.83
N HIS A 73 -2.51 -21.48 5.65
CA HIS A 73 -3.84 -20.93 5.80
C HIS A 73 -3.86 -19.99 7.01
N TYR A 74 -4.72 -18.99 6.99
CA TYR A 74 -4.81 -18.03 8.08
C TYR A 74 -6.22 -17.49 8.27
N ALA A 75 -6.49 -16.99 9.47
CA ALA A 75 -7.69 -16.25 9.80
C ALA A 75 -7.36 -15.08 10.73
N VAL A 76 -8.28 -14.11 10.78
CA VAL A 76 -8.23 -13.01 11.73
C VAL A 76 -9.53 -12.98 12.51
N THR A 77 -9.43 -13.04 13.83
CA THR A 77 -10.59 -12.95 14.73
C THR A 77 -10.48 -11.70 15.61
N LEU A 78 -11.62 -11.22 16.11
CA LEU A 78 -11.70 -10.08 17.05
C LEU A 78 -11.78 -10.52 18.52
N ASN A 79 -11.81 -11.82 18.76
CA ASN A 79 -11.80 -12.45 20.07
C ASN A 79 -10.61 -13.43 20.16
N ASP A 80 -10.24 -13.79 21.38
CA ASP A 80 -9.19 -14.76 21.68
C ASP A 80 -9.70 -16.21 21.57
N ALA A 81 -10.35 -16.51 20.44
CA ALA A 81 -10.81 -17.84 20.10
C ALA A 81 -10.33 -18.20 18.69
N PRO A 82 -9.90 -19.45 18.47
CA PRO A 82 -9.54 -19.91 17.14
C PRO A 82 -10.76 -19.89 16.22
N PRO A 83 -10.54 -19.71 14.91
CA PRO A 83 -11.60 -19.68 13.94
C PRO A 83 -12.23 -21.10 13.81
N PRO A 84 -13.56 -21.23 13.63
CA PRO A 84 -14.21 -22.53 13.66
C PRO A 84 -13.95 -23.34 12.37
N PRO A 85 -13.58 -24.64 12.44
CA PRO A 85 -13.30 -25.44 11.23
C PRO A 85 -14.46 -25.53 10.23
N ALA A 86 -15.69 -25.32 10.67
CA ALA A 86 -16.88 -25.34 9.82
C ALA A 86 -16.96 -24.18 8.80
N GLU A 87 -16.19 -23.11 8.98
CA GLU A 87 -16.15 -21.95 8.06
C GLU A 87 -15.08 -22.10 6.96
N ALA A 88 -14.40 -23.26 6.90
CA ALA A 88 -13.41 -23.58 5.88
C ALA A 88 -13.97 -23.55 4.43
N PRO A 89 -13.11 -23.35 3.40
CA PRO A 89 -11.67 -23.14 3.50
C PRO A 89 -11.29 -21.70 3.88
N TYR A 90 -10.26 -21.58 4.70
CA TYR A 90 -9.71 -20.29 5.09
C TYR A 90 -8.77 -19.70 4.03
N PRO A 91 -8.64 -18.36 3.99
CA PRO A 91 -7.65 -17.67 3.17
C PRO A 91 -6.25 -18.25 3.28
N GLU A 92 -5.49 -18.14 2.19
CA GLU A 92 -4.18 -18.76 2.07
C GLU A 92 -3.15 -17.82 1.45
N PHE A 93 -1.88 -18.07 1.77
CA PHE A 93 -0.74 -17.52 1.04
C PHE A 93 0.43 -18.50 1.14
N ALA A 94 1.47 -18.25 0.33
CA ALA A 94 2.72 -18.97 0.47
C ALA A 94 3.90 -18.01 0.60
N THR A 95 4.74 -18.24 1.61
CA THR A 95 5.93 -17.44 1.87
C THR A 95 6.87 -17.44 0.68
N PHE A 96 7.69 -16.39 0.58
CA PHE A 96 8.69 -16.32 -0.45
C PHE A 96 9.81 -17.34 -0.20
N PRO A 97 10.52 -17.75 -1.24
CA PRO A 97 11.71 -18.57 -1.03
C PRO A 97 12.84 -17.77 -0.43
N SER A 98 13.80 -18.47 0.17
CA SER A 98 14.96 -17.84 0.78
C SER A 98 15.69 -16.95 -0.21
N GLU A 99 16.24 -15.84 0.30
CA GLU A 99 17.03 -14.89 -0.48
C GLU A 99 18.13 -15.59 -1.29
N GLY A 100 18.35 -15.14 -2.53
CA GLY A 100 19.33 -15.72 -3.45
C GLY A 100 18.88 -16.99 -4.17
N VAL A 101 17.77 -17.63 -3.80
CA VAL A 101 17.25 -18.82 -4.50
C VAL A 101 16.72 -18.44 -5.88
N ARG A 102 17.32 -19.03 -6.93
CA ARG A 102 16.87 -18.85 -8.31
C ARG A 102 15.66 -19.71 -8.63
N GLN A 103 14.59 -19.08 -9.08
CA GLN A 103 13.35 -19.76 -9.43
C GLN A 103 12.49 -18.88 -10.34
N SER A 104 11.64 -19.52 -11.14
CA SER A 104 10.62 -18.81 -11.93
C SER A 104 9.45 -18.42 -11.04
N PHE A 105 8.86 -17.25 -11.32
CA PHE A 105 7.66 -16.78 -10.65
C PHE A 105 6.88 -15.85 -11.57
N SER A 106 5.64 -15.56 -11.18
CA SER A 106 4.79 -14.58 -11.82
C SER A 106 4.22 -13.63 -10.77
N PHE A 107 4.08 -12.37 -11.14
CA PHE A 107 3.36 -11.36 -10.36
C PHE A 107 2.51 -10.51 -11.31
N VAL A 108 1.59 -9.74 -10.76
CA VAL A 108 0.76 -8.78 -11.50
C VAL A 108 1.04 -7.37 -10.98
N PHE A 109 0.86 -6.36 -11.82
CA PHE A 109 0.92 -4.97 -11.38
C PHE A 109 -0.20 -4.14 -12.00
N GLY A 110 -0.60 -3.07 -11.32
CA GLY A 110 -1.61 -2.12 -11.79
C GLY A 110 -1.68 -0.88 -10.91
N SER A 111 -2.36 0.15 -11.39
CA SER A 111 -2.60 1.42 -10.69
C SER A 111 -4.00 1.94 -11.03
N CYS A 112 -4.35 3.11 -10.50
CA CYS A 112 -5.50 3.89 -10.93
C CYS A 112 -6.83 3.14 -10.77
N PHE A 113 -7.07 2.58 -9.58
CA PHE A 113 -8.31 1.90 -9.30
C PHE A 113 -9.43 2.90 -8.98
N CYS A 114 -10.23 3.21 -9.98
CA CYS A 114 -11.47 3.96 -9.85
C CYS A 114 -12.66 3.00 -9.67
N PRO A 115 -13.23 2.85 -8.46
CA PRO A 115 -14.50 2.16 -8.32
C PRO A 115 -15.61 2.99 -8.97
N GLU A 116 -16.33 2.40 -9.92
CA GLU A 116 -17.50 3.03 -10.54
C GLU A 116 -18.73 2.98 -9.61
N ASP A 117 -18.97 1.82 -8.99
CA ASP A 117 -20.08 1.57 -8.06
C ASP A 117 -19.69 0.58 -6.94
N GLU A 118 -20.68 0.06 -6.19
CA GLU A 118 -20.49 -0.94 -5.12
C GLU A 118 -19.91 -2.29 -5.58
N ASN A 119 -20.03 -2.61 -6.86
CA ASN A 119 -19.51 -3.83 -7.49
C ASN A 119 -18.30 -3.56 -8.40
N GLY A 120 -17.78 -2.33 -8.42
CA GLY A 120 -16.61 -1.94 -9.19
C GLY A 120 -15.38 -2.80 -8.88
N GLY A 121 -14.48 -2.95 -9.86
CA GLY A 121 -13.26 -3.74 -9.70
C GLY A 121 -13.28 -5.12 -10.35
N GLU A 122 -14.06 -5.32 -11.42
CA GLU A 122 -14.11 -6.55 -12.24
C GLU A 122 -12.71 -7.10 -12.61
N ILE A 123 -11.71 -6.23 -12.80
CA ILE A 123 -10.33 -6.64 -13.05
C ILE A 123 -9.77 -7.53 -11.92
N PHE A 124 -10.14 -7.28 -10.66
CA PHE A 124 -9.68 -8.07 -9.52
C PHE A 124 -10.31 -9.47 -9.49
N TYR A 125 -11.56 -9.65 -9.96
CA TYR A 125 -12.12 -10.98 -10.17
C TYR A 125 -11.36 -11.76 -11.24
N ARG A 126 -10.95 -11.09 -12.32
CA ARG A 126 -10.16 -11.72 -13.39
C ARG A 126 -8.78 -12.13 -12.90
N ILE A 127 -8.15 -11.31 -12.05
CA ILE A 127 -6.86 -11.61 -11.44
C ILE A 127 -7.00 -12.76 -10.44
N GLU A 128 -8.02 -12.77 -9.59
CA GLU A 128 -8.27 -13.87 -8.66
C GLU A 128 -8.54 -15.19 -9.40
N SER A 129 -9.35 -15.14 -10.47
CA SER A 129 -9.59 -16.29 -11.34
C SER A 129 -8.30 -16.76 -12.04
N LEU A 130 -7.38 -15.85 -12.35
CA LEU A 130 -6.07 -16.19 -12.92
C LEU A 130 -5.15 -16.82 -11.87
N ARG A 131 -5.16 -16.31 -10.63
CA ARG A 131 -4.41 -16.87 -9.49
C ARG A 131 -4.81 -18.34 -9.29
N GLN A 132 -6.10 -18.61 -9.13
CA GLN A 132 -6.61 -19.96 -8.89
C GLN A 132 -6.25 -20.92 -10.02
N ARG A 133 -6.45 -20.52 -11.28
CA ARG A 133 -6.11 -21.37 -12.46
C ARG A 133 -4.62 -21.68 -12.58
N ARG A 134 -3.75 -20.81 -12.06
CA ARG A 134 -2.29 -20.97 -12.14
C ARG A 134 -1.67 -21.54 -10.85
N ALA A 135 -2.46 -21.73 -9.79
CA ALA A 135 -1.95 -22.11 -8.47
C ALA A 135 -1.19 -23.46 -8.47
N ALA A 136 -1.62 -24.42 -9.30
CA ALA A 136 -1.01 -25.74 -9.38
C ALA A 136 0.36 -25.79 -10.08
N ASP A 137 0.76 -24.74 -10.82
CA ASP A 137 2.07 -24.66 -11.47
C ASP A 137 2.91 -23.57 -10.78
N PRO A 138 3.90 -23.92 -9.94
CA PRO A 138 4.73 -22.96 -9.22
C PRO A 138 5.40 -21.91 -10.13
N LYS A 139 5.68 -22.23 -11.40
CA LYS A 139 6.32 -21.29 -12.34
C LYS A 139 5.35 -20.21 -12.84
N ARG A 140 4.05 -20.50 -12.82
CA ARG A 140 2.97 -19.61 -13.31
C ARG A 140 2.13 -19.03 -12.18
N ALA A 141 2.18 -19.62 -10.99
CA ALA A 141 1.47 -19.15 -9.82
C ALA A 141 1.77 -17.67 -9.59
N LEU A 142 0.70 -16.88 -9.43
CA LEU A 142 0.82 -15.47 -9.09
C LEU A 142 1.21 -15.37 -7.62
N ARG A 143 2.36 -14.77 -7.33
CA ARG A 143 2.97 -14.77 -6.00
C ARG A 143 2.65 -13.54 -5.18
N PHE A 144 2.47 -12.40 -5.85
CA PHE A 144 2.10 -11.14 -5.25
C PHE A 144 1.55 -10.20 -6.33
N MET A 145 0.99 -9.08 -5.88
CA MET A 145 0.56 -7.97 -6.71
C MET A 145 1.31 -6.69 -6.32
N LEU A 146 1.72 -5.92 -7.33
CA LEU A 146 2.21 -4.55 -7.15
C LEU A 146 1.08 -3.57 -7.48
N LEU A 147 0.71 -2.74 -6.52
CA LEU A 147 -0.26 -1.66 -6.69
C LEU A 147 0.51 -0.35 -6.68
N ILE A 148 0.71 0.22 -7.87
CA ILE A 148 1.75 1.22 -8.12
C ILE A 148 1.22 2.65 -8.11
N GLY A 149 0.32 2.99 -7.18
CA GLY A 149 -0.27 4.33 -7.11
C GLY A 149 -1.77 4.38 -7.41
N ASP A 150 -2.45 5.40 -6.88
CA ASP A 150 -3.88 5.63 -7.04
C ASP A 150 -4.73 4.41 -6.63
N GLN A 151 -4.47 3.88 -5.42
CA GLN A 151 -5.32 2.88 -4.79
C GLN A 151 -6.62 3.50 -4.28
N ILE A 152 -6.65 4.84 -4.14
CA ILE A 152 -7.84 5.64 -3.89
C ILE A 152 -7.80 6.92 -4.74
N TYR A 153 -8.97 7.53 -4.89
CA TYR A 153 -9.11 8.87 -5.47
C TYR A 153 -9.69 9.81 -4.43
N ALA A 154 -8.87 10.53 -3.68
CA ALA A 154 -9.35 11.35 -2.57
C ALA A 154 -10.04 12.65 -3.06
N ASP A 155 -9.61 13.16 -4.20
CA ASP A 155 -10.06 14.39 -4.85
C ASP A 155 -11.20 14.18 -5.84
N ASP A 156 -11.31 13.01 -6.50
CA ASP A 156 -12.37 12.76 -7.48
C ASP A 156 -13.66 12.24 -6.82
N PHE A 157 -14.61 13.15 -6.62
CA PHE A 157 -15.95 12.88 -6.08
C PHE A 157 -16.72 11.77 -6.80
N LYS A 158 -16.40 11.44 -8.06
CA LYS A 158 -17.03 10.33 -8.79
C LYS A 158 -16.59 8.97 -8.26
N HIS A 159 -15.40 8.88 -7.67
CA HIS A 159 -14.73 7.63 -7.33
C HIS A 159 -14.41 7.51 -5.83
N ASN A 160 -14.73 8.54 -5.04
CA ASN A 160 -14.29 8.63 -3.65
C ASN A 160 -15.35 8.27 -2.59
N GLY A 161 -16.62 8.13 -2.99
CA GLY A 161 -17.72 7.79 -2.09
C GLY A 161 -18.11 8.87 -1.07
N LEU A 162 -17.60 10.09 -1.19
CA LEU A 162 -17.91 11.23 -0.31
C LEU A 162 -19.08 12.09 -0.82
N GLY A 163 -19.69 11.70 -1.94
CA GLY A 163 -20.78 12.44 -2.59
C GLY A 163 -20.25 13.47 -3.58
N ASN A 164 -20.36 14.75 -3.26
CA ASN A 164 -20.03 15.85 -4.19
C ASN A 164 -18.79 16.65 -3.79
N LYS A 165 -17.90 16.07 -2.98
CA LYS A 165 -16.73 16.74 -2.42
C LYS A 165 -15.48 15.86 -2.43
N GLY A 166 -14.31 16.50 -2.39
CA GLY A 166 -13.02 15.84 -2.12
C GLY A 166 -12.77 15.62 -0.63
N ALA A 167 -11.75 14.82 -0.31
CA ALA A 167 -11.30 14.60 1.07
C ALA A 167 -10.47 15.78 1.57
N VAL A 168 -10.87 16.37 2.70
CA VAL A 168 -10.19 17.55 3.29
C VAL A 168 -9.82 17.37 4.77
N THR A 169 -10.27 16.29 5.40
CA THR A 169 -9.96 15.92 6.78
C THR A 169 -9.49 14.47 6.83
N LEU A 170 -8.74 14.10 7.88
CA LEU A 170 -8.32 12.71 8.13
C LEU A 170 -9.47 11.71 8.03
N GLN A 171 -10.63 12.03 8.62
CA GLN A 171 -11.79 11.14 8.54
C GLN A 171 -12.27 10.96 7.10
N ASN A 172 -12.28 12.03 6.28
CA ASN A 172 -12.65 11.89 4.87
C ASN A 172 -11.68 10.97 4.13
N TYR A 173 -10.37 11.10 4.32
CA TYR A 173 -9.41 10.18 3.69
C TYR A 173 -9.66 8.72 4.13
N ARG A 174 -9.90 8.47 5.42
CA ARG A 174 -10.28 7.13 5.94
C ARG A 174 -11.58 6.60 5.33
N ASP A 175 -12.56 7.47 5.09
CA ASP A 175 -13.84 7.12 4.46
C ASP A 175 -13.64 6.75 2.98
N VAL A 176 -12.76 7.46 2.25
CA VAL A 176 -12.41 7.11 0.86
C VAL A 176 -11.73 5.73 0.81
N TYR A 177 -10.77 5.46 1.69
CA TYR A 177 -10.19 4.11 1.80
C TYR A 177 -11.25 3.05 2.09
N GLN A 178 -12.17 3.31 3.04
CA GLN A 178 -13.25 2.38 3.33
C GLN A 178 -14.16 2.16 2.12
N TYR A 179 -14.51 3.22 1.40
CA TYR A 179 -15.29 3.12 0.17
C TYR A 179 -14.56 2.27 -0.88
N THR A 180 -13.35 2.63 -1.29
CA THR A 180 -12.63 1.92 -2.35
C THR A 180 -12.25 0.49 -1.95
N TRP A 181 -11.82 0.27 -0.70
CA TRP A 181 -11.35 -1.03 -0.26
C TRP A 181 -12.47 -1.96 0.22
N SER A 182 -13.70 -1.47 0.34
CA SER A 182 -14.87 -2.31 0.58
C SER A 182 -15.37 -3.03 -0.67
N ARG A 183 -14.85 -2.70 -1.87
CA ARG A 183 -15.28 -3.35 -3.12
C ARG A 183 -15.04 -4.87 -3.04
N PRO A 184 -16.08 -5.72 -3.16
CA PRO A 184 -15.95 -7.17 -2.98
C PRO A 184 -14.86 -7.84 -3.83
N PRO A 185 -14.67 -7.50 -5.13
CA PRO A 185 -13.62 -8.08 -5.94
C PRO A 185 -12.21 -7.79 -5.38
N PHE A 186 -11.99 -6.55 -4.94
CA PHE A 186 -10.71 -6.09 -4.43
C PHE A 186 -10.38 -6.74 -3.08
N ARG A 187 -11.35 -6.75 -2.15
CA ARG A 187 -11.23 -7.43 -0.85
C ARG A 187 -10.85 -8.90 -1.02
N ARG A 188 -11.60 -9.62 -1.86
CA ARG A 188 -11.40 -11.05 -2.07
C ARG A 188 -9.99 -11.36 -2.58
N LEU A 189 -9.49 -10.54 -3.50
CA LEU A 189 -8.14 -10.69 -4.02
C LEU A 189 -7.09 -10.43 -2.94
N LEU A 190 -7.18 -9.31 -2.21
CA LEU A 190 -6.18 -8.92 -1.21
C LEU A 190 -6.13 -9.85 0.02
N THR A 191 -7.20 -10.60 0.27
CA THR A 191 -7.23 -11.66 1.29
C THR A 191 -6.42 -12.90 0.88
N ASN A 192 -6.14 -13.12 -0.41
CA ASN A 192 -5.40 -14.31 -0.89
C ASN A 192 -4.15 -13.99 -1.72
N MET A 193 -3.94 -12.72 -2.05
CA MET A 193 -2.80 -12.25 -2.83
C MET A 193 -2.01 -11.25 -2.00
N PRO A 194 -0.76 -11.57 -1.63
CA PRO A 194 0.13 -10.60 -1.02
C PRO A 194 0.24 -9.35 -1.89
N ALA A 195 0.06 -8.18 -1.29
CA ALA A 195 0.16 -6.91 -2.00
C ALA A 195 1.39 -6.13 -1.56
N PHE A 196 1.97 -5.38 -2.49
CA PHE A 196 2.99 -4.36 -2.28
C PHE A 196 2.50 -3.07 -2.95
N MET A 197 2.34 -2.01 -2.15
CA MET A 197 1.73 -0.75 -2.59
C MET A 197 2.75 0.39 -2.61
N THR A 198 2.50 1.41 -3.43
CA THR A 198 3.18 2.72 -3.33
C THR A 198 2.22 3.86 -3.63
N LEU A 199 2.48 5.00 -3.03
CA LEU A 199 1.74 6.25 -3.15
C LEU A 199 1.85 6.87 -4.56
N ASP A 200 0.75 7.46 -5.04
CA ASP A 200 0.76 8.49 -6.09
C ASP A 200 0.00 9.76 -5.63
N ASP A 201 -0.42 10.64 -6.53
CA ASP A 201 -1.05 11.91 -6.17
C ASP A 201 -2.44 11.75 -5.58
N HIS A 202 -3.28 10.85 -6.13
CA HIS A 202 -4.69 10.80 -5.77
C HIS A 202 -4.96 10.27 -4.36
N GLU A 203 -3.96 9.70 -3.68
CA GLU A 203 -4.01 9.51 -2.22
C GLU A 203 -4.05 10.82 -1.43
N VAL A 204 -3.60 11.94 -2.02
CA VAL A 204 -3.56 13.28 -1.42
C VAL A 204 -4.52 14.23 -2.13
N ASP A 205 -4.20 14.60 -3.37
CA ASP A 205 -4.96 15.46 -4.27
C ASP A 205 -4.29 15.44 -5.66
N ASP A 206 -5.07 15.60 -6.73
CA ASP A 206 -4.62 15.57 -8.12
C ASP A 206 -3.34 16.39 -8.36
N ASP A 207 -2.34 15.72 -8.92
CA ASP A 207 -1.07 16.28 -9.37
C ASP A 207 -0.29 17.10 -8.31
N TRP A 208 -0.57 16.82 -7.03
CA TRP A 208 0.05 17.46 -5.87
C TRP A 208 1.59 17.36 -5.86
N THR A 209 2.25 18.44 -5.41
CA THR A 209 3.69 18.54 -5.21
C THR A 209 4.05 19.59 -4.15
N TRP A 210 5.27 19.53 -3.62
CA TRP A 210 5.85 20.61 -2.81
C TRP A 210 6.44 21.75 -3.66
N ILE A 211 6.51 22.95 -3.08
CA ILE A 211 7.17 24.11 -3.72
C ILE A 211 8.70 24.08 -3.63
N ASP A 212 9.24 23.47 -2.57
CA ASP A 212 10.65 23.48 -2.18
C ASP A 212 11.01 22.26 -1.30
N PHE A 213 12.31 22.06 -1.06
CA PHE A 213 12.85 20.97 -0.23
C PHE A 213 12.44 21.05 1.26
N GLU A 214 12.09 22.24 1.75
CA GLU A 214 11.62 22.42 3.12
C GLU A 214 10.17 21.96 3.31
N ARG A 215 9.44 21.72 2.21
CA ARG A 215 8.06 21.19 2.20
C ARG A 215 7.11 22.10 2.98
N THR A 216 7.29 23.41 2.82
CA THR A 216 6.55 24.41 3.59
C THR A 216 5.17 24.70 3.02
N ARG A 217 5.02 24.58 1.69
CA ARG A 217 3.76 24.88 0.99
C ARG A 217 3.47 23.84 -0.09
N PRO A 218 2.39 23.06 0.05
CA PRO A 218 1.96 22.19 -1.03
C PRO A 218 1.20 22.98 -2.10
N ILE A 219 1.24 22.53 -3.35
CA ILE A 219 0.55 23.15 -4.49
C ILE A 219 -0.09 22.11 -5.40
N ILE A 220 -1.16 22.52 -6.06
CA ILE A 220 -1.78 21.84 -7.21
C ILE A 220 -1.64 22.72 -8.46
N PRO A 221 -1.63 22.15 -9.69
CA PRO A 221 -1.54 22.92 -10.92
C PRO A 221 -2.62 24.01 -11.02
N TRP A 222 -2.29 25.14 -11.65
CA TRP A 222 -3.22 26.27 -11.71
C TRP A 222 -4.47 25.98 -12.54
N TRP A 223 -4.35 25.11 -13.54
CA TRP A 223 -5.46 24.68 -14.40
C TRP A 223 -6.54 23.96 -13.58
N ASP A 224 -6.12 23.05 -12.69
CA ASP A 224 -7.04 22.33 -11.80
C ASP A 224 -7.70 23.30 -10.80
N ARG A 225 -6.93 24.23 -10.21
CA ARG A 225 -7.50 25.30 -9.36
C ARG A 225 -8.58 26.11 -10.09
N LEU A 226 -8.36 26.42 -11.38
CA LEU A 226 -9.31 27.14 -12.20
C LEU A 226 -10.54 26.28 -12.54
N ALA A 227 -10.34 25.01 -12.87
CA ALA A 227 -11.41 24.06 -13.18
C ALA A 227 -12.34 23.88 -11.97
N ARG A 228 -11.78 23.66 -10.78
CA ARG A 228 -12.57 23.62 -9.55
C ARG A 228 -13.35 24.93 -9.38
N TRP A 229 -12.73 26.09 -9.67
CA TRP A 229 -13.29 27.40 -9.33
C TRP A 229 -14.52 27.67 -10.20
N TRP A 230 -14.39 27.34 -11.48
CA TRP A 230 -15.49 27.34 -12.43
C TRP A 230 -16.64 26.44 -11.98
N ASN A 231 -16.32 25.30 -11.38
CA ASN A 231 -17.28 24.34 -10.84
C ASN A 231 -17.81 24.67 -9.43
N LYS A 232 -17.48 25.84 -8.86
CA LYS A 232 -17.96 26.31 -7.55
C LYS A 232 -17.73 25.32 -6.39
N ARG A 233 -16.58 24.64 -6.40
CA ARG A 233 -16.14 23.78 -5.28
C ARG A 233 -15.93 24.56 -3.95
N PRO A 234 -15.86 23.89 -2.80
CA PRO A 234 -15.52 24.52 -1.51
C PRO A 234 -14.05 25.00 -1.45
N GLU A 235 -13.76 26.05 -0.64
CA GLU A 235 -12.42 26.68 -0.60
C GLU A 235 -11.30 25.67 -0.25
N GLU A 236 -11.66 24.72 0.60
CA GLU A 236 -10.82 23.63 1.10
C GLU A 236 -10.34 22.68 -0.01
N GLU A 237 -11.06 22.61 -1.13
CA GLU A 237 -10.66 21.83 -2.31
C GLU A 237 -9.66 22.57 -3.21
N TYR A 238 -9.55 23.91 -3.14
CA TYR A 238 -8.59 24.68 -3.96
C TYR A 238 -7.28 25.01 -3.25
N ARG A 239 -7.24 24.75 -1.94
CA ARG A 239 -6.10 25.04 -1.07
C ARG A 239 -5.74 23.78 -0.33
N ILE A 240 -4.69 23.13 -0.80
CA ILE A 240 -4.04 22.08 -0.05
C ILE A 240 -3.22 22.72 1.09
N SER A 241 -3.68 22.54 2.33
CA SER A 241 -2.93 22.97 3.51
C SER A 241 -1.90 21.90 3.88
N LYS A 242 -0.86 22.28 4.65
CA LYS A 242 0.09 21.29 5.19
C LYS A 242 -0.62 20.23 6.04
N GLY A 243 -1.62 20.64 6.83
CA GLY A 243 -2.47 19.75 7.63
C GLY A 243 -3.22 18.73 6.79
N ARG A 244 -3.78 19.14 5.64
CA ARG A 244 -4.47 18.23 4.72
C ARG A 244 -3.53 17.17 4.14
N VAL A 245 -2.30 17.54 3.78
CA VAL A 245 -1.29 16.56 3.35
C VAL A 245 -0.94 15.60 4.49
N GLN A 246 -0.77 16.10 5.72
CA GLN A 246 -0.48 15.26 6.89
C GLN A 246 -1.61 14.25 7.15
N ASP A 247 -2.87 14.70 7.07
CA ASP A 247 -4.04 13.84 7.19
C ASP A 247 -4.07 12.75 6.10
N ALA A 248 -3.81 13.13 4.84
CA ALA A 248 -3.75 12.20 3.71
C ALA A 248 -2.68 11.12 3.90
N LEU A 249 -1.46 11.54 4.24
CA LEU A 249 -0.34 10.62 4.43
C LEU A 249 -0.50 9.75 5.68
N LYS A 250 -1.17 10.25 6.73
CA LYS A 250 -1.55 9.44 7.88
C LYS A 250 -2.56 8.36 7.47
N ALA A 251 -3.60 8.70 6.72
CA ALA A 251 -4.55 7.72 6.21
C ALA A 251 -3.88 6.70 5.27
N TYR A 252 -2.97 7.14 4.40
CA TYR A 252 -2.14 6.26 3.58
C TYR A 252 -1.36 5.28 4.45
N TRP A 253 -0.67 5.75 5.49
CA TRP A 253 0.09 4.86 6.36
C TRP A 253 -0.81 3.86 7.09
N GLU A 254 -1.96 4.31 7.60
CA GLU A 254 -2.94 3.46 8.29
C GLU A 254 -3.48 2.32 7.44
N HIS A 255 -3.53 2.48 6.10
CA HIS A 255 -4.14 1.51 5.18
C HIS A 255 -3.12 0.79 4.31
N GLN A 256 -2.04 1.45 3.88
CA GLN A 256 -1.04 0.95 2.95
C GLN A 256 0.34 0.72 3.60
N GLY A 257 0.54 1.12 4.86
CA GLY A 257 1.84 1.02 5.54
C GLY A 257 2.33 -0.41 5.80
N MET A 258 1.43 -1.42 5.86
CA MET A 258 1.79 -2.83 6.16
C MET A 258 2.62 -3.55 5.09
N HIS A 259 3.02 -2.86 4.03
CA HIS A 259 3.76 -3.44 2.91
C HIS A 259 5.26 -3.14 3.06
N ALA A 260 5.58 -2.10 3.82
CA ALA A 260 6.92 -1.61 4.00
C ALA A 260 7.60 -2.30 5.19
N ARG A 261 8.76 -2.91 4.92
CA ARG A 261 9.86 -2.97 5.88
C ARG A 261 10.87 -1.92 5.45
N GLY A 262 11.24 -1.02 6.36
CA GLY A 262 12.13 0.09 6.02
C GLY A 262 13.48 -0.39 5.51
N TYR A 263 13.78 -0.06 4.25
CA TYR A 263 15.13 -0.19 3.68
C TYR A 263 15.95 1.09 3.91
N VAL A 264 15.25 2.22 4.04
CA VAL A 264 15.73 3.47 4.64
C VAL A 264 15.14 3.54 6.04
N ASP A 265 15.75 4.26 6.98
CA ASP A 265 15.02 4.76 8.16
C ASP A 265 13.77 5.48 7.64
N LEU A 266 12.67 4.74 7.58
CA LEU A 266 11.41 5.24 7.08
C LEU A 266 11.05 6.45 7.94
N LEU A 267 10.00 7.14 7.54
CA LEU A 267 9.03 7.46 8.57
C LEU A 267 8.60 6.11 9.18
N ALA A 268 9.37 5.57 10.12
CA ALA A 268 8.82 4.69 11.11
C ALA A 268 7.76 5.57 11.75
N PHE A 269 6.50 5.33 11.39
CA PHE A 269 5.40 5.78 12.19
C PHE A 269 5.64 5.15 13.55
N ASP A 270 6.18 5.97 14.45
CA ASP A 270 6.41 5.64 15.82
C ASP A 270 5.14 6.10 16.56
N PRO A 271 4.21 5.18 16.87
CA PRO A 271 2.99 5.51 17.57
C PRO A 271 3.26 6.07 18.98
N GLU A 272 4.43 5.83 19.58
CA GLU A 272 4.82 6.40 20.87
C GLU A 272 5.40 7.83 20.75
N ARG A 273 5.96 8.20 19.58
CA ARG A 273 6.56 9.54 19.34
C ARG A 273 5.67 10.52 18.57
N GLY A 274 4.45 10.15 18.19
CA GLY A 274 3.42 11.07 17.71
C GLY A 274 3.82 11.94 16.50
N ARG A 275 4.70 11.46 15.62
CA ARG A 275 5.25 12.28 14.51
C ARG A 275 4.26 12.40 13.35
N ASN A 276 3.30 13.31 13.50
CA ASN A 276 2.54 13.90 12.40
C ASN A 276 3.30 15.06 11.73
N GLU A 277 4.53 15.40 12.17
CA GLU A 277 5.25 16.56 11.69
C GLU A 277 6.29 16.20 10.62
N MET A 278 6.05 16.60 9.37
CA MET A 278 7.13 16.79 8.40
C MET A 278 7.95 18.00 8.83
N LYS A 279 9.14 17.76 9.38
CA LYS A 279 10.08 18.82 9.77
C LYS A 279 10.89 19.25 8.55
N PRO A 280 11.23 20.54 8.41
CA PRO A 280 12.19 20.97 7.39
C PRO A 280 13.48 20.13 7.51
N GLY A 281 13.90 19.52 6.40
CA GLY A 281 15.12 18.69 6.37
C GLY A 281 14.98 17.21 6.76
N ASP A 282 13.80 16.66 7.09
CA ASP A 282 13.73 15.18 7.16
C ASP A 282 14.10 14.61 5.79
N GLU A 283 14.77 13.46 5.72
CA GLU A 283 15.10 12.77 4.46
C GLU A 283 14.24 11.52 4.22
N THR A 284 13.32 11.25 5.15
CA THR A 284 12.45 10.09 5.16
C THR A 284 11.57 9.95 3.90
N SER A 285 11.39 8.71 3.46
CA SER A 285 10.66 8.35 2.25
C SER A 285 9.78 7.12 2.56
N TYR A 286 8.69 6.93 1.80
CA TYR A 286 7.94 5.67 1.83
C TYR A 286 8.57 4.58 0.96
N ALA A 287 9.76 4.82 0.40
CA ALA A 287 10.49 3.82 -0.35
C ALA A 287 10.91 2.62 0.50
N TYR A 288 10.82 1.42 -0.07
CA TYR A 288 11.23 0.18 0.57
C TYR A 288 11.73 -0.81 -0.48
N ALA A 289 12.40 -1.87 -0.01
CA ALA A 289 12.83 -2.96 -0.86
C ALA A 289 12.38 -4.30 -0.29
N PHE A 290 12.26 -5.28 -1.17
CA PHE A 290 12.00 -6.67 -0.80
C PHE A 290 12.55 -7.59 -1.88
N ASP A 291 12.68 -8.87 -1.54
CA ASP A 291 13.21 -9.87 -2.45
C ASP A 291 12.23 -11.02 -2.65
N TYR A 292 12.24 -11.56 -3.86
CA TYR A 292 11.62 -12.84 -4.18
C TYR A 292 12.71 -13.80 -4.66
N GLY A 293 13.23 -14.63 -3.76
CA GLY A 293 14.38 -15.48 -4.05
C GLY A 293 15.58 -14.64 -4.51
N ALA A 294 16.02 -14.83 -5.75
CA ALA A 294 17.14 -14.10 -6.36
C ALA A 294 16.73 -12.82 -7.13
N ALA A 295 15.45 -12.41 -7.11
CA ALA A 295 15.00 -11.16 -7.71
C ALA A 295 14.80 -10.09 -6.64
N ALA A 296 15.41 -8.92 -6.84
CA ALA A 296 15.32 -7.79 -5.93
C ALA A 296 14.34 -6.73 -6.46
N PHE A 297 13.58 -6.11 -5.56
CA PHE A 297 12.61 -5.07 -5.86
C PHE A 297 12.89 -3.84 -5.02
N PHE A 298 12.94 -2.67 -5.65
CA PHE A 298 13.00 -1.38 -4.97
C PHE A 298 11.78 -0.56 -5.35
N VAL A 299 10.95 -0.23 -4.37
CA VAL A 299 9.73 0.54 -4.55
C VAL A 299 10.02 1.99 -4.19
N LEU A 300 9.90 2.88 -5.18
CA LEU A 300 10.13 4.31 -5.03
C LEU A 300 8.92 5.02 -4.44
N ASP A 301 9.20 6.08 -3.71
CA ASP A 301 8.24 7.14 -3.38
C ASP A 301 8.58 8.35 -4.23
N THR A 302 7.76 8.60 -5.25
CA THR A 302 8.01 9.67 -6.21
C THR A 302 7.23 10.94 -5.89
N ARG A 303 6.47 11.00 -4.79
CA ARG A 303 5.55 12.10 -4.48
C ARG A 303 5.98 12.90 -3.26
N THR A 304 6.29 12.25 -2.14
CA THR A 304 6.52 12.98 -0.87
C THR A 304 7.74 13.90 -0.92
N ARG A 305 8.67 13.63 -1.84
CA ARG A 305 9.90 14.39 -2.08
C ARG A 305 9.90 15.20 -3.37
N ARG A 306 8.80 15.22 -4.12
CA ARG A 306 8.73 15.88 -5.41
C ARG A 306 8.68 17.40 -5.27
N VAL A 307 9.58 18.07 -6.00
CA VAL A 307 9.61 19.53 -6.16
C VAL A 307 9.65 19.85 -7.66
N LYS A 308 8.55 20.40 -8.22
CA LYS A 308 8.45 20.75 -9.65
C LYS A 308 8.93 22.18 -9.98
N LYS A 309 8.62 23.17 -9.12
CA LYS A 309 8.61 24.60 -9.51
C LYS A 309 9.96 25.32 -9.46
N ASN A 310 10.85 24.94 -8.55
CA ASN A 310 12.16 25.59 -8.41
C ASN A 310 13.24 24.77 -9.13
N TRP A 311 13.73 25.25 -10.28
CA TRP A 311 14.69 24.50 -11.11
C TRP A 311 15.99 24.12 -10.38
N ARG A 312 16.46 24.96 -9.44
CA ARG A 312 17.65 24.68 -8.61
C ARG A 312 17.40 23.61 -7.56
N GLN A 313 16.14 23.39 -7.23
CA GLN A 313 15.70 22.46 -6.19
C GLN A 313 14.86 21.33 -6.76
N ARG A 314 14.85 21.16 -8.09
CA ARG A 314 14.01 20.18 -8.75
C ARG A 314 14.51 18.79 -8.38
N THR A 315 13.63 18.01 -7.80
CA THR A 315 13.90 16.63 -7.43
C THR A 315 12.62 15.81 -7.51
N MET A 316 12.76 14.51 -7.69
CA MET A 316 11.65 13.56 -7.59
C MET A 316 11.76 12.73 -6.31
N LEU A 317 12.97 12.28 -5.97
CA LEU A 317 13.21 11.35 -4.86
C LEU A 317 13.74 12.04 -3.59
N GLY A 318 14.31 13.24 -3.71
CA GLY A 318 15.15 13.83 -2.65
C GLY A 318 16.53 13.16 -2.57
N GLU A 319 17.41 13.68 -1.72
CA GLU A 319 18.79 13.20 -1.55
C GLU A 319 18.84 11.83 -0.85
N GLY A 320 18.23 11.70 0.33
CA GLY A 320 18.29 10.43 1.09
C GLY A 320 17.71 9.21 0.37
N GLN A 321 16.61 9.34 -0.37
CA GLN A 321 16.08 8.23 -1.18
C GLN A 321 16.97 7.93 -2.40
N TRP A 322 17.59 8.94 -3.00
CA TRP A 322 18.51 8.76 -4.11
C TRP A 322 19.75 7.97 -3.66
N GLU A 323 20.35 8.35 -2.53
CA GLU A 323 21.46 7.63 -1.91
C GLU A 323 21.08 6.20 -1.54
N ALA A 324 19.87 5.99 -1.01
CA ALA A 324 19.36 4.67 -0.69
C ALA A 324 19.21 3.77 -1.94
N LEU A 325 18.71 4.34 -3.04
CA LEU A 325 18.61 3.62 -4.32
C LEU A 325 20.00 3.27 -4.86
N GLU A 326 20.96 4.21 -4.82
CA GLU A 326 22.33 3.97 -5.26
C GLU A 326 23.00 2.86 -4.44
N LYS A 327 22.87 2.95 -3.10
CA LYS A 327 23.36 1.93 -2.18
C LYS A 327 22.73 0.56 -2.47
N TRP A 328 21.41 0.48 -2.63
CA TRP A 328 20.71 -0.77 -2.96
C TRP A 328 21.17 -1.35 -4.31
N LEU A 329 21.37 -0.52 -5.33
CA LEU A 329 21.90 -0.96 -6.62
C LEU A 329 23.31 -1.55 -6.48
N LEU A 330 24.17 -0.93 -5.66
CA LEU A 330 25.53 -1.42 -5.40
C LEU A 330 25.55 -2.71 -4.59
N GLU A 331 24.66 -2.86 -3.60
CA GLU A 331 24.53 -4.06 -2.77
C GLU A 331 23.97 -5.25 -3.55
N THR A 332 23.03 -5.00 -4.45
CA THR A 332 22.34 -6.05 -5.22
C THR A 332 23.03 -6.39 -6.55
N LYS A 333 24.05 -5.62 -6.97
CA LYS A 333 24.66 -5.74 -8.31
C LYS A 333 25.13 -7.16 -8.64
N ASP A 334 25.81 -7.82 -7.70
CA ASP A 334 26.44 -9.14 -7.90
C ASP A 334 25.60 -10.30 -7.32
N THR A 335 24.65 -9.99 -6.42
CA THR A 335 23.87 -10.99 -5.68
C THR A 335 22.52 -11.30 -6.35
N HIS A 336 21.92 -10.31 -7.02
CA HIS A 336 20.58 -10.42 -7.61
C HIS A 336 20.63 -10.28 -9.14
N PRO A 337 20.47 -11.36 -9.92
CA PRO A 337 20.52 -11.31 -11.38
C PRO A 337 19.41 -10.47 -12.02
N VAL A 338 18.30 -10.22 -11.32
CA VAL A 338 17.18 -9.41 -11.80
C VAL A 338 16.82 -8.37 -10.75
N LYS A 339 16.65 -7.13 -11.19
CA LYS A 339 16.33 -5.97 -10.36
C LYS A 339 15.12 -5.27 -10.93
N PHE A 340 14.13 -5.00 -10.10
CA PHE A 340 12.93 -4.24 -10.46
C PHE A 340 12.92 -2.91 -9.71
N ILE A 341 12.79 -1.81 -10.44
CA ILE A 341 12.54 -0.48 -9.86
C ILE A 341 11.07 -0.18 -10.10
N ILE A 342 10.31 -0.02 -9.03
CA ILE A 342 8.87 0.19 -9.05
C ILE A 342 8.60 1.67 -8.79
N THR A 343 7.76 2.28 -9.62
CA THR A 343 7.48 3.71 -9.60
C THR A 343 6.00 3.94 -9.89
N SER A 344 5.40 4.91 -9.22
CA SER A 344 4.04 5.37 -9.52
C SER A 344 3.98 6.30 -10.73
N CYS A 345 5.11 6.91 -11.11
CA CYS A 345 5.20 7.77 -12.28
C CYS A 345 6.09 7.18 -13.37
N ALA A 346 5.75 7.44 -14.63
CA ALA A 346 6.60 7.06 -15.75
C ALA A 346 7.95 7.81 -15.68
N LEU A 347 9.06 7.06 -15.56
CA LEU A 347 10.42 7.62 -15.48
C LEU A 347 11.04 7.91 -16.86
N LEU A 348 10.48 7.36 -17.93
CA LEU A 348 10.98 7.51 -19.30
C LEU A 348 10.15 8.55 -20.07
N PHE A 349 10.55 9.81 -19.99
CA PHE A 349 9.98 10.89 -20.79
C PHE A 349 10.87 11.23 -22.00
N GLN A 350 10.70 10.48 -23.10
CA GLN A 350 10.88 10.97 -24.47
C GLN A 350 9.90 10.27 -25.44
N MET A 351 8.59 10.31 -25.18
CA MET A 351 7.57 9.84 -26.13
C MET A 351 7.23 10.88 -27.23
N TRP A 352 8.24 11.55 -27.78
CA TRP A 352 8.08 12.42 -28.96
C TRP A 352 9.01 12.05 -30.12
N ALA A 353 9.87 11.03 -29.96
CA ALA A 353 10.84 10.61 -30.98
C ALA A 353 10.61 9.21 -31.56
N ASP A 354 9.67 8.42 -31.03
CA ASP A 354 9.36 7.08 -31.54
C ASP A 354 7.99 7.06 -32.24
N ILE A 355 7.95 7.61 -33.45
CA ILE A 355 7.03 7.17 -34.51
C ILE A 355 7.89 6.37 -35.49
N PRO A 356 7.53 5.11 -35.84
CA PRO A 356 8.35 4.21 -36.65
C PRO A 356 8.66 4.73 -38.06
#